data_AF-A0A2M7NG61-F1
#
_entry.id   AF-A0A2M7NG61-F1
#
_cell.length_a   1.000
_cell.length_b   1.000
_cell.length_c   1.000
_cell.angle_alpha   90.00
_cell.angle_beta   90.00
_cell.angle_gamma   90.00
#
_symmetry.space_group_name_H-M   'P 1'
#
loop_
_entity.id
_entity.type
_entity.pdbx_description
1 polymer ?
#
loop_
_entity_poly.entity_id
_entity_poly.type
_entity_poly.pdbx_seq_one_letter_code
_entity_poly.pdbx_strand_id
1 'polypeptide(L)'
;MQPHFGNSKNKDIFIIAQFENTRSTIPFFNFSTGNVESFKESKSGVLDELLKQAKSHLSDYMTIKFCERPFTESIDEKSNANKDTRVMDFFKQKQINIDVAESLKENKEIEDLSKKIKEVLKKDKQYECQNVNISPCKIDDINIRIIREEKYYQDEKNKIKDEHFNKSNKKNKEQYVVQHITDKFKLDKNNKKVNYLLTEAFIKNDLKQKKISIIDWKFGKWTFLHKEKKEIGTLDGEEKKYIITFYLMTVGEDGELDFEVCKGHDLFSSQLHKEYQEKYMEEDESNKYKTGNIEGLIISDEGDINIIYRTPIITLQEIEEIALEFERGSEDTEIEVQNLIRMFSNFIMQQKTDEYKEVLKDICGDIKEFGKTITKARLNGLFEKHLIASELVKDKNGINKSSLKRKFNTFYRDNSFTYLGIEDILHPRIIKQEINKSKIGIQYHEDKKKEEAYYFAGEYSDKIKSSFSTATHIRIIKPVRKLNGDKSKILFNKLLPTMDVDFVKKGNPTVIPFPFKYLREWIKMNSLD
;
A
#
# COMPACT_ATOMS: atom_id res chain seq x y z
N MET A 1 18.08 39.21 -34.79
CA MET A 1 17.03 40.05 -34.20
C MET A 1 16.38 39.27 -33.07
N GLN A 2 16.72 39.62 -31.83
CA GLN A 2 16.02 39.12 -30.66
C GLN A 2 14.67 39.84 -30.56
N PRO A 3 13.56 39.14 -30.25
CA PRO A 3 12.34 39.83 -29.85
C PRO A 3 12.47 40.26 -28.39
N HIS A 4 12.26 41.55 -28.17
CA HIS A 4 12.08 42.15 -26.85
C HIS A 4 10.83 41.58 -26.17
N PHE A 5 10.99 41.01 -24.97
CA PHE A 5 9.87 40.72 -24.07
C PHE A 5 9.53 41.96 -23.26
N GLY A 6 8.35 42.53 -23.55
CA GLY A 6 7.68 43.50 -22.69
C GLY A 6 6.88 42.79 -21.59
N ASN A 7 7.00 43.29 -20.37
CA ASN A 7 6.26 42.88 -19.18
C ASN A 7 4.74 42.83 -19.39
N SER A 8 4.10 41.69 -19.14
CA SER A 8 2.93 41.57 -18.25
C SER A 8 2.43 40.13 -18.14
N LYS A 9 2.07 39.75 -16.90
CA LYS A 9 1.10 38.70 -16.50
C LYS A 9 0.79 37.59 -17.52
N ASN A 10 1.52 36.49 -17.44
CA ASN A 10 1.03 35.17 -17.85
C ASN A 10 1.85 34.10 -17.13
N LYS A 11 1.45 33.77 -15.89
CA LYS A 11 1.98 32.62 -15.14
C LYS A 11 1.08 31.38 -15.23
N ASP A 12 -0.09 31.48 -15.86
CA ASP A 12 -1.14 30.45 -15.74
C ASP A 12 -1.32 29.56 -16.98
N ILE A 13 -0.30 29.40 -17.84
CA ILE A 13 -0.42 28.58 -19.07
C ILE A 13 0.69 27.52 -19.22
N PHE A 14 1.53 27.30 -18.20
CA PHE A 14 2.61 26.32 -18.32
C PHE A 14 2.44 25.13 -17.36
N ILE A 15 2.32 23.93 -17.95
CA ILE A 15 2.55 22.67 -17.25
C ILE A 15 4.01 22.69 -16.80
N ILE A 16 4.25 22.68 -15.49
CA ILE A 16 5.61 22.60 -14.93
C ILE A 16 6.22 21.27 -15.41
N ALA A 17 7.17 21.36 -16.34
CA ALA A 17 8.01 20.23 -16.72
C ALA A 17 8.71 19.69 -15.46
N GLN A 18 8.70 18.37 -15.29
CA GLN A 18 9.39 17.72 -14.19
C GLN A 18 10.86 18.17 -14.19
N PHE A 19 11.34 18.73 -13.06
CA PHE A 19 12.77 18.97 -12.90
C PHE A 19 13.48 17.61 -12.88
N GLU A 20 14.59 17.50 -13.61
CA GLU A 20 15.45 16.31 -13.57
C GLU A 20 15.70 15.87 -12.12
N ASN A 21 15.45 14.60 -11.85
CA ASN A 21 15.62 13.95 -10.54
C ASN A 21 14.61 14.32 -9.44
N THR A 22 13.52 15.04 -9.72
CA THR A 22 12.41 15.18 -8.76
C THR A 22 11.08 14.71 -9.34
N ARG A 23 10.47 13.70 -8.71
CA ARG A 23 9.07 13.37 -9.00
C ARG A 23 8.20 14.44 -8.36
N SER A 24 7.75 15.41 -9.13
CA SER A 24 6.59 16.23 -8.73
C SER A 24 5.38 15.31 -8.69
N THR A 25 5.04 14.81 -7.49
CA THR A 25 3.88 13.95 -7.31
C THR A 25 2.70 14.80 -6.89
N ILE A 26 2.00 15.39 -7.87
CA ILE A 26 0.64 15.90 -7.64
C ILE A 26 -0.17 14.73 -7.06
N PRO A 27 -0.73 14.87 -5.85
CA PRO A 27 -1.45 13.79 -5.21
C PRO A 27 -2.70 13.43 -6.01
N PHE A 28 -3.10 12.16 -5.96
CA PHE A 28 -4.36 11.76 -6.58
C PHE A 28 -5.54 12.40 -5.85
N PHE A 29 -5.47 12.43 -4.52
CA PHE A 29 -6.45 13.04 -3.64
C PHE A 29 -5.72 13.67 -2.46
N ASN A 30 -6.12 14.88 -2.07
CA ASN A 30 -5.48 15.59 -0.97
C ASN A 30 -6.44 16.56 -0.28
N PHE A 31 -6.55 16.43 1.03
CA PHE A 31 -7.23 17.42 1.88
C PHE A 31 -6.46 17.63 3.18
N SER A 32 -5.18 17.25 3.22
CA SER A 32 -4.38 17.18 4.45
C SER A 32 -4.22 18.51 5.20
N THR A 33 -4.45 19.63 4.53
CA THR A 33 -4.34 21.00 5.06
C THR A 33 -5.66 21.55 5.63
N GLY A 34 -6.77 20.81 5.51
CA GLY A 34 -8.08 21.35 5.90
C GLY A 34 -8.54 22.52 5.04
N ASN A 35 -8.05 22.64 3.79
CA ASN A 35 -8.47 23.65 2.84
C ASN A 35 -8.98 22.97 1.55
N VAL A 36 -10.08 23.47 1.00
CA VAL A 36 -10.64 23.09 -0.31
C VAL A 36 -9.61 23.24 -1.43
N GLU A 37 -8.71 24.22 -1.34
CA GLU A 37 -7.69 24.45 -2.36
C GLU A 37 -6.79 23.23 -2.57
N SER A 38 -6.40 22.56 -1.48
CA SER A 38 -5.57 21.35 -1.58
C SER A 38 -6.28 20.18 -2.27
N PHE A 39 -7.61 20.14 -2.20
CA PHE A 39 -8.42 19.19 -2.97
C PHE A 39 -8.48 19.59 -4.43
N LYS A 40 -8.75 20.86 -4.74
CA LYS A 40 -8.76 21.41 -6.12
C LYS A 40 -7.44 21.20 -6.85
N GLU A 41 -6.32 21.36 -6.17
CA GLU A 41 -4.97 21.11 -6.71
C GLU A 41 -4.63 19.62 -6.92
N SER A 42 -5.45 18.70 -6.40
CA SER A 42 -5.26 17.26 -6.58
C SER A 42 -5.84 16.77 -7.91
N LYS A 43 -5.42 15.59 -8.39
CA LYS A 43 -5.96 15.02 -9.64
C LYS A 43 -7.48 14.83 -9.58
N SER A 44 -8.02 14.50 -8.40
CA SER A 44 -9.46 14.33 -8.19
C SER A 44 -10.20 15.66 -8.26
N GLY A 45 -9.64 16.74 -7.73
CA GLY A 45 -10.22 18.08 -7.81
C GLY A 45 -10.21 18.64 -9.24
N VAL A 46 -9.11 18.43 -9.97
CA VAL A 46 -9.04 18.79 -11.41
C VAL A 46 -10.08 18.00 -12.22
N LEU A 47 -10.31 16.73 -11.89
CA LEU A 47 -11.36 15.93 -12.54
C LEU A 47 -12.76 16.43 -12.21
N ASP A 48 -13.05 16.77 -10.95
CA ASP A 48 -14.32 17.39 -10.54
C ASP A 48 -14.59 18.67 -11.33
N GLU A 49 -13.59 19.56 -11.43
CA GLU A 49 -13.70 20.80 -12.17
C GLU A 49 -13.98 20.54 -13.66
N LEU A 50 -13.28 19.58 -14.27
CA LEU A 50 -13.53 19.18 -15.65
C LEU A 50 -14.97 18.69 -15.85
N LEU A 51 -15.49 17.87 -14.93
CA LEU A 51 -16.87 17.36 -15.00
C LEU A 51 -17.88 18.50 -14.86
N LYS A 52 -17.66 19.43 -13.94
CA LYS A 52 -18.48 20.65 -13.77
C LYS A 52 -18.48 21.52 -15.03
N GLN A 53 -17.31 21.77 -15.63
CA GLN A 53 -17.19 22.53 -16.87
C GLN A 53 -17.87 21.83 -18.04
N ALA A 54 -17.66 20.52 -18.20
CA ALA A 54 -18.33 19.74 -19.25
C ALA A 54 -19.85 19.78 -19.09
N LYS A 55 -20.36 19.67 -17.85
CA LYS A 55 -21.79 19.80 -17.57
C LYS A 55 -22.32 21.21 -17.87
N SER A 56 -21.58 22.26 -17.52
CA SER A 56 -21.97 23.65 -17.75
C SER A 56 -22.02 24.00 -19.25
N HIS A 57 -21.03 23.55 -20.02
CA HIS A 57 -20.83 24.00 -21.40
C HIS A 57 -21.29 23.00 -22.47
N LEU A 58 -21.39 21.71 -22.14
CA LEU A 58 -21.62 20.64 -23.12
C LEU A 58 -22.83 19.75 -22.80
N SER A 59 -23.61 20.05 -21.74
CA SER A 59 -24.74 19.20 -21.33
C SER A 59 -25.86 19.09 -22.37
N ASP A 60 -26.01 20.10 -23.23
CA ASP A 60 -26.94 20.06 -24.37
C ASP A 60 -26.54 19.01 -25.43
N TYR A 61 -25.26 18.60 -25.46
CA TYR A 61 -24.72 17.72 -26.49
C TYR A 61 -24.30 16.35 -25.96
N MET A 62 -23.82 16.28 -24.72
CA MET A 62 -23.28 15.05 -24.14
C MET A 62 -23.51 14.95 -22.64
N THR A 63 -23.54 13.72 -22.15
CA THR A 63 -23.56 13.42 -20.72
C THR A 63 -22.37 12.53 -20.39
N ILE A 64 -21.64 12.87 -19.34
CA ILE A 64 -20.55 12.05 -18.79
C ILE A 64 -21.10 11.31 -17.58
N LYS A 65 -20.93 9.99 -17.54
CA LYS A 65 -21.24 9.15 -16.37
C LYS A 65 -20.15 8.11 -16.17
N PHE A 66 -19.81 7.85 -14.92
CA PHE A 66 -18.94 6.73 -14.58
C PHE A 66 -19.74 5.43 -14.55
N CYS A 67 -19.13 4.37 -15.06
CA CYS A 67 -19.71 3.03 -14.93
C CYS A 67 -19.39 2.48 -13.55
N GLU A 68 -20.39 2.40 -12.69
CA GLU A 68 -20.25 1.75 -11.40
C GLU A 68 -20.04 0.24 -11.57
N ARG A 69 -19.20 -0.32 -10.70
CA ARG A 69 -19.02 -1.77 -10.60
C ARG A 69 -19.38 -2.21 -9.18
N PRO A 70 -20.33 -3.14 -9.03
CA PRO A 70 -20.68 -3.63 -7.70
C PRO A 70 -19.49 -4.43 -7.17
N PHE A 71 -19.01 -4.10 -5.98
CA PHE A 71 -18.14 -4.98 -5.20
C PHE A 71 -19.01 -5.63 -4.12
N THR A 72 -19.13 -6.96 -4.20
CA THR A 72 -20.09 -7.72 -3.38
C THR A 72 -19.43 -8.35 -2.16
N GLU A 73 -18.11 -8.56 -2.21
CA GLU A 73 -17.31 -9.09 -1.12
C GLU A 73 -16.27 -8.05 -0.70
N SER A 74 -16.19 -7.79 0.60
CA SER A 74 -15.27 -6.83 1.20
C SER A 74 -14.53 -7.47 2.37
N ILE A 75 -13.21 -7.34 2.36
CA ILE A 75 -12.33 -7.72 3.47
C ILE A 75 -11.64 -6.43 3.94
N ASP A 76 -12.30 -5.71 4.85
CA ASP A 76 -11.87 -4.39 5.36
C ASP A 76 -11.23 -4.48 6.76
N GLU A 77 -11.67 -5.45 7.56
CA GLU A 77 -11.22 -5.51 8.93
C GLU A 77 -9.84 -6.16 9.01
N LYS A 78 -8.95 -5.54 9.80
CA LYS A 78 -8.04 -6.36 10.60
C LYS A 78 -8.94 -7.41 11.23
N SER A 79 -8.84 -8.66 10.81
CA SER A 79 -9.30 -9.77 11.61
C SER A 79 -8.50 -9.70 12.93
N ASN A 80 -8.94 -8.84 13.84
CA ASN A 80 -8.47 -8.74 15.21
C ASN A 80 -8.68 -10.09 15.94
N ALA A 81 -9.41 -11.02 15.32
CA ALA A 81 -9.54 -12.40 15.73
C ALA A 81 -8.23 -13.21 15.58
N ASN A 82 -7.28 -12.86 14.70
CA ASN A 82 -5.99 -13.53 14.61
C ASN A 82 -4.93 -12.58 14.01
N LYS A 83 -4.27 -11.75 14.84
CA LYS A 83 -2.88 -11.40 14.50
C LYS A 83 -2.14 -12.72 14.49
N ASP A 84 -1.82 -13.22 13.30
CA ASP A 84 -1.10 -14.48 13.21
C ASP A 84 0.25 -14.30 13.92
N THR A 85 0.37 -14.91 15.10
CA THR A 85 1.56 -14.77 15.93
C THR A 85 2.69 -15.64 15.43
N ARG A 86 2.49 -16.54 14.44
CA ARG A 86 3.51 -17.48 13.96
C ARG A 86 4.82 -16.78 13.60
N VAL A 87 4.75 -15.62 12.95
CA VAL A 87 5.95 -14.84 12.58
C VAL A 87 6.64 -14.25 13.81
N MET A 88 5.86 -13.70 14.73
CA MET A 88 6.37 -13.15 15.98
C MET A 88 7.01 -14.26 16.82
N ASP A 89 6.31 -15.37 17.02
CA ASP A 89 6.73 -16.53 17.79
C ASP A 89 7.99 -17.16 17.18
N PHE A 90 8.06 -17.25 15.84
CA PHE A 90 9.26 -17.65 15.11
C PHE A 90 10.45 -16.77 15.49
N PHE A 91 10.36 -15.45 15.32
CA PHE A 91 11.50 -14.54 15.57
C PHE A 91 11.85 -14.38 17.05
N LYS A 92 10.88 -14.57 17.94
CA LYS A 92 11.11 -14.56 19.39
C LYS A 92 12.02 -15.71 19.83
N GLN A 93 11.89 -16.87 19.18
CA GLN A 93 12.66 -18.07 19.50
C GLN A 93 13.93 -18.21 18.65
N LYS A 94 13.90 -17.77 17.40
CA LYS A 94 14.96 -17.98 16.41
C LYS A 94 16.21 -17.14 16.71
N GLN A 95 17.39 -17.73 16.52
CA GLN A 95 18.65 -17.01 16.56
C GLN A 95 18.84 -16.18 15.29
N ILE A 96 19.24 -14.91 15.45
CA ILE A 96 19.58 -13.98 14.37
C ILE A 96 21.03 -13.56 14.51
N ASN A 97 21.83 -13.84 13.48
CA ASN A 97 23.23 -13.44 13.39
C ASN A 97 23.40 -12.27 12.42
N ILE A 98 24.03 -11.20 12.89
CA ILE A 98 24.46 -10.09 12.05
C ILE A 98 25.94 -10.34 11.71
N ASP A 99 26.18 -10.67 10.45
CA ASP A 99 27.50 -10.96 9.90
C ASP A 99 28.00 -9.77 9.07
N VAL A 100 29.30 -9.48 9.14
CA VAL A 100 29.94 -8.39 8.39
C VAL A 100 30.95 -9.02 7.45
N ALA A 101 30.83 -8.72 6.16
CA ALA A 101 31.74 -9.23 5.14
C ALA A 101 33.20 -8.83 5.42
N GLU A 102 34.16 -9.62 4.93
CA GLU A 102 35.58 -9.45 5.23
C GLU A 102 36.06 -8.06 4.79
N SER A 103 35.60 -7.61 3.61
CA SER A 103 35.91 -6.28 3.05
C SER A 103 35.42 -5.09 3.89
N LEU A 104 34.66 -5.34 4.96
CA LEU A 104 34.02 -4.34 5.81
C LEU A 104 34.39 -4.45 7.30
N LYS A 105 35.13 -5.49 7.73
CA LYS A 105 35.39 -5.76 9.15
C LYS A 105 36.15 -4.63 9.87
N GLU A 106 37.03 -3.93 9.18
CA GLU A 106 37.81 -2.81 9.74
C GLU A 106 37.06 -1.46 9.70
N ASN A 107 35.84 -1.43 9.13
CA ASN A 107 35.07 -0.21 8.99
C ASN A 107 34.25 0.08 10.26
N LYS A 108 34.68 1.08 11.05
CA LYS A 108 34.01 1.55 12.27
C LYS A 108 32.55 1.95 12.05
N GLU A 109 32.20 2.54 10.91
CA GLU A 109 30.81 2.93 10.62
C GLU A 109 29.90 1.70 10.48
N ILE A 110 30.43 0.60 9.96
CA ILE A 110 29.71 -0.66 9.80
C ILE A 110 29.61 -1.42 11.12
N GLU A 111 30.64 -1.35 11.94
CA GLU A 111 30.57 -1.84 13.32
C GLU A 111 29.43 -1.13 14.08
N ASP A 112 29.35 0.20 13.99
CA ASP A 112 28.27 0.98 14.59
C ASP A 112 26.90 0.67 13.98
N LEU A 113 26.82 0.48 12.66
CA LEU A 113 25.59 0.07 11.99
C LEU A 113 25.10 -1.29 12.49
N SER A 114 25.99 -2.27 12.63
CA SER A 114 25.66 -3.61 13.11
C SER A 114 25.10 -3.58 14.54
N LYS A 115 25.70 -2.77 15.42
CA LYS A 115 25.21 -2.53 16.79
C LYS A 115 23.84 -1.85 16.79
N LYS A 116 23.63 -0.84 15.94
CA LYS A 116 22.33 -0.16 15.79
C LYS A 116 21.24 -1.12 15.29
N ILE A 117 21.54 -1.97 14.30
CA ILE A 117 20.59 -2.98 13.80
C ILE A 117 20.22 -3.96 14.92
N LYS A 118 21.22 -4.44 15.67
CA LYS A 118 20.99 -5.32 16.83
C LYS A 118 20.05 -4.68 17.85
N GLU A 119 20.28 -3.43 18.22
CA GLU A 119 19.43 -2.69 19.16
C GLU A 119 18.00 -2.51 18.63
N VAL A 120 17.84 -2.16 17.35
CA VAL A 120 16.52 -2.01 16.72
C VAL A 120 15.76 -3.32 16.71
N LEU A 121 16.41 -4.44 16.34
CA LEU A 121 15.78 -5.75 16.33
C LEU A 121 15.32 -6.19 17.73
N LYS A 122 16.14 -5.94 18.77
CA LYS A 122 15.78 -6.26 20.16
C LYS A 122 14.64 -5.40 20.71
N LYS A 123 14.57 -4.13 20.32
CA LYS A 123 13.55 -3.17 20.76
C LYS A 123 12.29 -3.18 19.90
N ASP A 124 12.27 -3.96 18.82
CA ASP A 124 11.13 -4.03 17.93
C ASP A 124 9.97 -4.73 18.62
N LYS A 125 8.91 -3.97 18.91
CA LYS A 125 7.71 -4.46 19.61
C LYS A 125 6.84 -5.39 18.78
N GLN A 126 7.12 -5.57 17.49
CA GLN A 126 6.31 -6.40 16.60
C GLN A 126 6.80 -7.85 16.59
N TYR A 127 8.11 -8.06 16.60
CA TYR A 127 8.70 -9.41 16.56
C TYR A 127 9.42 -9.82 17.84
N GLU A 128 9.77 -8.86 18.71
CA GLU A 128 10.44 -9.10 19.99
C GLU A 128 11.66 -10.03 19.86
N CYS A 129 12.54 -9.79 18.87
CA CYS A 129 13.68 -10.66 18.60
C CYS A 129 14.64 -10.69 19.81
N GLN A 130 14.57 -11.76 20.62
CA GLN A 130 15.35 -11.86 21.86
C GLN A 130 16.82 -12.25 21.58
N ASN A 131 17.01 -13.08 20.56
CA ASN A 131 18.24 -13.80 20.29
C ASN A 131 19.01 -13.20 19.10
N VAL A 132 19.50 -11.96 19.26
CA VAL A 132 20.24 -11.24 18.20
C VAL A 132 21.70 -11.05 18.57
N ASN A 133 22.61 -11.56 17.74
CA ASN A 133 24.05 -11.55 17.95
C ASN A 133 24.80 -10.96 16.75
N ILE A 134 25.97 -10.37 16.98
CA ILE A 134 26.91 -10.03 15.92
C ILE A 134 27.90 -11.19 15.87
N SER A 135 27.80 -12.03 14.86
CA SER A 135 28.62 -13.24 14.73
C SER A 135 28.57 -13.77 13.29
N PRO A 136 29.52 -14.64 12.88
CA PRO A 136 29.52 -15.22 11.55
C PRO A 136 28.21 -15.97 11.22
N CYS A 137 27.90 -16.09 9.92
CA CYS A 137 26.72 -16.83 9.47
C CYS A 137 26.71 -18.28 9.96
N LYS A 138 25.53 -18.77 10.37
CA LYS A 138 25.28 -20.15 10.81
C LYS A 138 24.12 -20.77 10.04
N ILE A 139 24.19 -22.09 9.83
CA ILE A 139 23.29 -22.80 8.91
C ILE A 139 21.84 -22.80 9.40
N ASP A 140 21.61 -23.03 10.69
CA ASP A 140 20.26 -23.17 11.26
C ASP A 140 19.64 -21.86 11.74
N ASP A 141 20.40 -20.78 11.66
CA ASP A 141 20.02 -19.46 12.13
C ASP A 141 19.56 -18.56 10.97
N ILE A 142 18.92 -17.44 11.31
CA ILE A 142 18.67 -16.35 10.38
C ILE A 142 19.92 -15.48 10.32
N ASN A 143 20.46 -15.23 9.14
CA ASN A 143 21.68 -14.44 8.98
C ASN A 143 21.38 -13.16 8.23
N ILE A 144 21.74 -12.01 8.80
CA ILE A 144 21.73 -10.71 8.16
C ILE A 144 23.17 -10.35 7.85
N ARG A 145 23.56 -10.35 6.57
CA ARG A 145 24.94 -10.12 6.15
C ARG A 145 25.11 -8.73 5.54
N ILE A 146 26.03 -7.94 6.08
CA ILE A 146 26.39 -6.63 5.56
C ILE A 146 27.49 -6.82 4.51
N ILE A 147 27.23 -6.37 3.29
CA ILE A 147 28.12 -6.49 2.12
C ILE A 147 28.30 -5.12 1.43
N ARG A 148 29.20 -5.04 0.44
CA ARG A 148 29.34 -3.85 -0.40
C ARG A 148 28.21 -3.77 -1.43
N GLU A 149 27.99 -2.59 -2.01
CA GLU A 149 27.12 -2.46 -3.17
C GLU A 149 27.70 -3.14 -4.42
N GLU A 150 26.82 -3.57 -5.33
CA GLU A 150 27.16 -4.27 -6.59
C GLU A 150 28.32 -3.62 -7.36
N LYS A 151 28.35 -2.28 -7.43
CA LYS A 151 29.40 -1.50 -8.13
C LYS A 151 30.81 -1.80 -7.63
N TYR A 152 30.96 -2.19 -6.37
CA TYR A 152 32.26 -2.56 -5.81
C TYR A 152 32.84 -3.82 -6.45
N TYR A 153 31.97 -4.76 -6.86
CA TYR A 153 32.36 -6.05 -7.42
C TYR A 153 32.51 -6.02 -8.96
N GLN A 154 32.07 -4.94 -9.62
CA GLN A 154 32.11 -4.78 -11.09
C GLN A 154 33.48 -4.29 -11.63
N ASP A 155 34.47 -4.03 -10.77
CA ASP A 155 35.80 -3.59 -11.21
C ASP A 155 36.61 -4.76 -11.77
N GLU A 156 36.64 -4.90 -13.10
CA GLU A 156 37.31 -6.00 -13.82
C GLU A 156 38.83 -6.08 -13.57
N LYS A 157 39.48 -5.00 -13.08
CA LYS A 157 40.93 -4.98 -12.85
C LYS A 157 41.38 -5.83 -11.68
N ASN A 158 40.50 -6.06 -10.72
CA ASN A 158 40.75 -6.91 -9.56
C ASN A 158 39.62 -7.93 -9.55
N LYS A 159 39.90 -9.22 -9.72
CA LYS A 159 38.90 -10.30 -9.55
C LYS A 159 38.47 -10.37 -8.08
N ILE A 160 37.76 -9.34 -7.60
CA ILE A 160 37.27 -9.21 -6.25
C ILE A 160 36.22 -10.29 -6.09
N LYS A 161 36.48 -11.19 -5.16
CA LYS A 161 35.55 -12.26 -4.86
C LYS A 161 34.24 -11.64 -4.38
N ASP A 162 33.17 -11.96 -5.08
CA ASP A 162 31.83 -11.56 -4.67
C ASP A 162 31.53 -12.14 -3.27
N GLU A 163 31.21 -11.25 -2.34
CA GLU A 163 30.85 -11.60 -0.96
C GLU A 163 29.34 -11.73 -0.76
N HIS A 164 28.54 -11.63 -1.84
CA HIS A 164 27.19 -12.18 -1.93
C HIS A 164 27.27 -13.66 -1.58
N PHE A 165 27.10 -13.96 -0.30
CA PHE A 165 27.30 -15.28 0.24
C PHE A 165 26.06 -16.12 -0.07
N ASN A 166 26.04 -16.73 -1.24
CA ASN A 166 25.17 -17.85 -1.57
C ASN A 166 26.04 -19.07 -1.91
N LYS A 167 26.97 -19.42 -1.02
CA LYS A 167 27.55 -20.77 -1.09
C LYS A 167 26.50 -21.75 -0.59
N SER A 168 25.64 -22.23 -1.49
CA SER A 168 25.29 -23.64 -1.43
C SER A 168 26.64 -24.36 -1.39
N ASN A 169 26.98 -24.98 -0.26
CA ASN A 169 28.17 -25.83 -0.25
C ASN A 169 27.80 -26.99 -1.17
N LYS A 170 28.17 -26.93 -2.47
CA LYS A 170 27.87 -27.96 -3.47
C LYS A 170 28.30 -29.37 -3.01
N LYS A 171 29.20 -29.45 -2.03
CA LYS A 171 29.64 -30.69 -1.37
C LYS A 171 28.73 -31.19 -0.23
N ASN A 172 28.03 -30.31 0.50
CA ASN A 172 27.29 -30.68 1.72
C ASN A 172 25.77 -30.42 1.66
N LYS A 173 25.21 -29.84 0.58
CA LYS A 173 23.78 -29.48 0.46
C LYS A 173 23.22 -28.56 1.57
N GLU A 174 24.05 -28.04 2.46
CA GLU A 174 23.63 -27.15 3.54
C GLU A 174 23.44 -25.73 2.99
N GLN A 175 22.20 -25.24 3.07
CA GLN A 175 21.81 -23.91 2.63
C GLN A 175 21.66 -22.98 3.85
N TYR A 176 22.39 -21.88 3.85
CA TYR A 176 22.24 -20.81 4.84
C TYR A 176 21.01 -19.97 4.49
N VAL A 177 20.29 -19.50 5.51
CA VAL A 177 19.27 -18.45 5.32
C VAL A 177 19.95 -17.10 5.47
N VAL A 178 20.28 -16.44 4.35
CA VAL A 178 21.00 -15.16 4.34
C VAL A 178 20.16 -14.05 3.73
N GLN A 179 19.98 -12.97 4.49
CA GLN A 179 19.45 -11.70 4.03
C GLN A 179 20.59 -10.69 3.90
N HIS A 180 20.83 -10.20 2.70
CA HIS A 180 21.90 -9.23 2.44
C HIS A 180 21.40 -7.79 2.68
N ILE A 181 22.26 -6.96 3.26
CA ILE A 181 22.13 -5.50 3.27
C ILE A 181 23.45 -4.88 2.82
N THR A 182 23.39 -3.73 2.17
CA THR A 182 24.60 -3.04 1.70
C THR A 182 25.17 -2.11 2.78
N ASP A 183 26.44 -1.75 2.64
CA ASP A 183 27.14 -0.75 3.47
C ASP A 183 26.48 0.64 3.45
N LYS A 184 25.64 0.94 2.45
CA LYS A 184 24.80 2.16 2.41
C LYS A 184 23.44 2.02 3.09
N PHE A 185 23.16 0.91 3.78
CA PHE A 185 21.89 0.69 4.46
C PHE A 185 21.66 1.74 5.56
N LYS A 186 20.53 2.44 5.47
CA LYS A 186 20.10 3.44 6.46
C LYS A 186 18.82 3.00 7.15
N LEU A 187 18.84 2.92 8.48
CA LEU A 187 17.66 2.70 9.31
C LEU A 187 16.67 3.85 9.13
N ASP A 188 15.38 3.51 9.04
CA ASP A 188 14.29 4.49 8.97
C ASP A 188 13.64 4.68 10.34
N LYS A 189 13.09 5.88 10.60
CA LYS A 189 12.49 6.24 11.91
C LYS A 189 11.39 5.29 12.39
N ASN A 190 10.75 4.55 11.47
CA ASN A 190 9.63 3.66 11.75
C ASN A 190 9.98 2.17 11.59
N ASN A 191 11.27 1.84 11.48
CA ASN A 191 11.80 0.49 11.28
C ASN A 191 11.20 -0.29 10.10
N LYS A 192 10.57 0.37 9.11
CA LYS A 192 9.94 -0.29 7.96
C LYS A 192 10.93 -1.15 7.18
N LYS A 193 12.18 -0.69 7.02
CA LYS A 193 13.21 -1.46 6.34
C LYS A 193 13.58 -2.73 7.11
N VAL A 194 13.69 -2.63 8.43
CA VAL A 194 13.95 -3.81 9.28
C VAL A 194 12.82 -4.83 9.21
N ASN A 195 11.56 -4.36 9.19
CA ASN A 195 10.41 -5.23 8.99
C ASN A 195 10.47 -5.99 7.66
N TYR A 196 10.87 -5.30 6.58
CA TYR A 196 11.06 -5.92 5.28
C TYR A 196 12.16 -6.99 5.29
N LEU A 197 13.29 -6.71 5.96
CA LEU A 197 14.38 -7.68 6.13
C LEU A 197 13.92 -8.95 6.83
N LEU A 198 13.19 -8.81 7.95
CA LEU A 198 12.65 -9.95 8.68
C LEU A 198 11.63 -10.73 7.84
N THR A 199 10.79 -10.03 7.09
CA THR A 199 9.82 -10.67 6.19
C THR A 199 10.51 -11.51 5.12
N GLU A 200 11.54 -10.98 4.45
CA GLU A 200 12.29 -11.75 3.45
C GLU A 200 13.05 -12.91 4.09
N ALA A 201 13.65 -12.71 5.27
CA ALA A 201 14.33 -13.77 6.00
C ALA A 201 13.39 -14.91 6.40
N PHE A 202 12.17 -14.61 6.84
CA PHE A 202 11.14 -15.60 7.14
C PHE A 202 10.77 -16.41 5.90
N ILE A 203 10.52 -15.75 4.77
CA ILE A 203 10.20 -16.41 3.49
C ILE A 203 11.35 -17.33 3.06
N LYS A 204 12.60 -16.87 3.16
CA LYS A 204 13.78 -17.69 2.84
C LYS A 204 13.90 -18.91 3.74
N ASN A 205 13.55 -18.78 5.02
CA ASN A 205 13.50 -19.93 5.93
C ASN A 205 12.45 -20.94 5.49
N ASP A 206 11.22 -20.50 5.21
CA ASP A 206 10.15 -21.37 4.71
C ASP A 206 10.55 -22.06 3.39
N LEU A 207 11.20 -21.35 2.47
CA LEU A 207 11.74 -21.92 1.23
C LEU A 207 12.79 -23.00 1.49
N LYS A 208 13.69 -22.77 2.45
CA LYS A 208 14.66 -23.78 2.91
C LYS A 208 13.96 -25.02 3.48
N GLN A 209 12.88 -24.83 4.24
CA GLN A 209 12.07 -25.92 4.79
C GLN A 209 11.07 -26.52 3.79
N LYS A 210 10.97 -25.96 2.57
CA LYS A 210 9.98 -26.32 1.55
C LYS A 210 8.54 -26.32 2.07
N LYS A 211 8.17 -25.36 2.92
CA LYS A 211 6.82 -25.28 3.49
C LYS A 211 6.44 -23.85 3.82
N ILE A 212 5.28 -23.40 3.35
CA ILE A 212 4.68 -22.12 3.75
C ILE A 212 4.01 -22.31 5.11
N SER A 213 4.63 -21.80 6.17
CA SER A 213 4.18 -22.02 7.56
C SER A 213 3.19 -20.96 8.07
N ILE A 214 3.09 -19.85 7.36
CA ILE A 214 2.43 -18.63 7.84
C ILE A 214 0.90 -18.65 7.84
N ILE A 215 0.28 -19.57 7.12
CA ILE A 215 -1.18 -19.75 7.13
C ILE A 215 -1.49 -21.25 7.08
N ASP A 216 -2.71 -21.62 7.48
CA ASP A 216 -3.21 -22.97 7.23
C ASP A 216 -3.76 -23.06 5.80
N TRP A 217 -3.25 -24.00 5.01
CA TRP A 217 -3.60 -24.22 3.61
C TRP A 217 -4.91 -25.01 3.42
N LYS A 218 -5.93 -24.67 4.22
CA LYS A 218 -7.25 -25.33 4.25
C LYS A 218 -8.11 -25.12 2.99
N PHE A 219 -7.60 -24.39 2.00
CA PHE A 219 -8.30 -24.06 0.75
C PHE A 219 -7.78 -24.87 -0.46
N GLY A 220 -7.08 -25.99 -0.20
CA GLY A 220 -6.69 -26.98 -1.20
C GLY A 220 -5.30 -26.76 -1.78
N LYS A 221 -4.96 -27.61 -2.77
CA LYS A 221 -3.71 -27.51 -3.53
C LYS A 221 -3.81 -26.45 -4.63
N TRP A 222 -2.76 -25.64 -4.78
CA TRP A 222 -2.71 -24.58 -5.79
C TRP A 222 -1.34 -24.50 -6.47
N THR A 223 -1.34 -24.24 -7.77
CA THR A 223 -0.11 -23.96 -8.53
C THR A 223 -0.11 -22.50 -8.98
N PHE A 224 1.03 -21.84 -8.82
CA PHE A 224 1.29 -20.46 -9.18
C PHE A 224 2.36 -20.42 -10.26
N LEU A 225 2.09 -19.73 -11.37
CA LEU A 225 3.01 -19.62 -12.51
C LEU A 225 3.47 -18.17 -12.70
N HIS A 226 4.79 -17.99 -12.81
CA HIS A 226 5.42 -16.71 -13.08
C HIS A 226 6.35 -16.79 -14.30
N LYS A 227 6.31 -15.76 -15.14
CA LYS A 227 7.15 -15.59 -16.33
C LYS A 227 8.26 -14.58 -16.04
N GLU A 228 9.49 -14.94 -16.34
CA GLU A 228 10.63 -14.02 -16.36
C GLU A 228 11.18 -13.91 -17.78
N LYS A 229 11.51 -12.67 -18.19
CA LYS A 229 12.12 -12.38 -19.49
C LYS A 229 13.51 -11.79 -19.24
N LYS A 230 14.55 -12.52 -19.62
CA LYS A 230 15.96 -12.11 -19.44
C LYS A 230 16.57 -11.75 -20.79
N GLU A 231 17.16 -10.57 -20.91
CA GLU A 231 17.92 -10.13 -22.08
C GLU A 231 19.30 -10.80 -22.06
N ILE A 232 19.74 -11.35 -23.20
CA ILE A 232 21.00 -12.12 -23.30
C ILE A 232 22.06 -11.39 -24.11
N GLY A 233 21.68 -10.27 -24.75
CA GLY A 233 22.60 -9.38 -25.44
C GLY A 233 21.97 -8.77 -26.69
N THR A 234 22.66 -7.75 -27.19
CA THR A 234 22.52 -7.19 -28.54
C THR A 234 23.77 -7.59 -29.31
N LEU A 235 23.63 -8.41 -30.34
CA LEU A 235 24.65 -8.45 -31.40
C LEU A 235 24.44 -7.18 -32.22
N ASP A 236 25.51 -6.45 -32.52
CA ASP A 236 25.47 -5.17 -33.23
C ASP A 236 24.56 -5.25 -34.47
N GLY A 237 23.41 -4.55 -34.41
CA GLY A 237 22.44 -4.46 -35.51
C GLY A 237 21.28 -5.46 -35.51
N GLU A 238 21.19 -6.43 -34.58
CA GLU A 238 20.06 -7.38 -34.47
C GLU A 238 19.04 -7.02 -33.38
N GLU A 239 17.80 -7.49 -33.54
CA GLU A 239 16.77 -7.44 -32.50
C GLU A 239 17.25 -8.07 -31.18
N LYS A 240 16.90 -7.43 -30.06
CA LYS A 240 17.24 -7.90 -28.72
C LYS A 240 16.80 -9.35 -28.52
N LYS A 241 17.76 -10.23 -28.20
CA LYS A 241 17.47 -11.65 -27.89
C LYS A 241 17.09 -11.81 -26.42
N TYR A 242 15.99 -12.52 -26.19
CA TYR A 242 15.44 -12.79 -24.87
C TYR A 242 15.24 -14.27 -24.64
N ILE A 243 15.57 -14.76 -23.44
CA ILE A 243 15.09 -16.04 -22.93
C ILE A 243 13.85 -15.75 -22.09
N ILE A 244 12.80 -16.52 -22.37
CA ILE A 244 11.61 -16.60 -21.54
C ILE A 244 11.73 -17.87 -20.70
N THR A 245 11.67 -17.69 -19.38
CA THR A 245 11.64 -18.79 -18.42
C THR A 245 10.33 -18.72 -17.65
N PHE A 246 9.70 -19.88 -17.51
CA PHE A 246 8.51 -20.05 -16.68
C PHE A 246 8.87 -20.83 -15.42
N TYR A 247 8.36 -20.35 -14.30
CA TYR A 247 8.56 -20.95 -13.00
C TYR A 247 7.20 -21.28 -12.41
N LEU A 248 7.05 -22.51 -11.95
CA LEU A 248 5.85 -22.98 -11.30
C LEU A 248 6.17 -23.33 -9.85
N MET A 249 5.29 -22.90 -8.96
CA MET A 249 5.32 -23.28 -7.56
C MET A 249 3.98 -23.89 -7.20
N THR A 250 4.01 -25.14 -6.76
CA THR A 250 2.84 -25.84 -6.26
C THR A 250 2.87 -25.82 -4.74
N VAL A 251 1.76 -25.45 -4.14
CA VAL A 251 1.56 -25.47 -2.69
C VAL A 251 0.53 -26.56 -2.34
N GLY A 252 0.93 -27.51 -1.52
CA GLY A 252 0.09 -28.58 -0.99
C GLY A 252 -0.89 -28.11 0.08
N GLU A 253 -1.82 -28.99 0.46
CA GLU A 253 -2.87 -28.71 1.47
C GLU A 253 -2.32 -28.44 2.88
N ASP A 254 -1.09 -28.86 3.15
CA ASP A 254 -0.39 -28.64 4.40
C ASP A 254 0.67 -27.52 4.30
N GLY A 255 0.74 -26.84 3.15
CA GLY A 255 1.70 -25.79 2.84
C GLY A 255 3.01 -26.26 2.23
N GLU A 256 3.21 -27.57 1.98
CA GLU A 256 4.40 -28.08 1.29
C GLU A 256 4.63 -27.42 -0.08
N LEU A 257 5.89 -27.16 -0.40
CA LEU A 257 6.31 -26.45 -1.60
C LEU A 257 7.04 -27.37 -2.57
N ASP A 258 6.56 -27.36 -3.81
CA ASP A 258 7.23 -27.97 -4.94
C ASP A 258 7.46 -26.97 -6.07
N PHE A 259 8.58 -27.09 -6.78
CA PHE A 259 9.04 -26.11 -7.77
C PHE A 259 9.45 -26.80 -9.07
N GLU A 260 8.95 -26.27 -10.18
CA GLU A 260 9.36 -26.68 -11.52
C GLU A 260 9.82 -25.46 -12.33
N VAL A 261 10.88 -25.64 -13.12
CA VAL A 261 11.42 -24.61 -14.02
C VAL A 261 11.37 -25.11 -15.44
N CYS A 262 10.81 -24.30 -16.33
CA CYS A 262 10.73 -24.61 -17.74
C CYS A 262 11.34 -23.45 -18.53
N LYS A 263 12.44 -23.72 -19.22
CA LYS A 263 13.01 -22.78 -20.19
C LYS A 263 12.32 -23.02 -21.54
N GLY A 264 12.03 -21.97 -22.31
CA GLY A 264 11.24 -22.06 -23.55
C GLY A 264 11.75 -23.00 -24.66
N HIS A 265 12.92 -23.62 -24.49
CA HIS A 265 13.47 -24.64 -25.39
C HIS A 265 13.77 -25.99 -24.71
N ASP A 266 13.32 -26.19 -23.47
CA ASP A 266 13.64 -27.39 -22.70
C ASP A 266 12.73 -28.55 -23.12
N LEU A 267 13.31 -29.52 -23.84
CA LEU A 267 12.64 -30.74 -24.27
C LEU A 267 12.21 -31.62 -23.08
N PHE A 268 12.85 -31.47 -21.92
CA PHE A 268 12.66 -32.31 -20.74
C PHE A 268 11.66 -31.76 -19.71
N SER A 269 11.04 -30.60 -19.96
CA SER A 269 9.91 -30.14 -19.13
C SER A 269 8.71 -31.07 -19.31
N SER A 270 7.97 -31.31 -18.22
CA SER A 270 6.79 -32.17 -18.26
C SER A 270 5.74 -31.58 -19.22
N GLN A 271 5.12 -32.45 -20.03
CA GLN A 271 4.19 -32.05 -21.10
C GLN A 271 3.08 -31.11 -20.58
N LEU A 272 2.55 -31.43 -19.40
CA LEU A 272 1.54 -30.63 -18.69
C LEU A 272 1.97 -29.17 -18.47
N HIS A 273 3.24 -28.95 -18.14
CA HIS A 273 3.76 -27.63 -17.83
C HIS A 273 4.04 -26.80 -19.08
N LYS A 274 4.33 -27.44 -20.22
CA LYS A 274 4.40 -26.74 -21.53
C LYS A 274 3.02 -26.21 -21.94
N GLU A 275 1.96 -26.97 -21.72
CA GLU A 275 0.59 -26.55 -22.07
C GLU A 275 0.13 -25.32 -21.25
N TYR A 276 0.52 -25.23 -19.97
CA TYR A 276 0.26 -24.03 -19.17
C TYR A 276 1.02 -22.79 -19.68
N GLN A 277 2.22 -22.97 -20.24
CA GLN A 277 2.99 -21.88 -20.84
C GLN A 277 2.36 -21.38 -22.12
N GLU A 278 1.92 -22.31 -22.98
CA GLU A 278 1.22 -22.00 -24.22
C GLU A 278 -0.02 -21.16 -23.91
N LYS A 279 -0.84 -21.58 -22.93
CA LYS A 279 -2.00 -20.78 -22.48
C LYS A 279 -1.61 -19.40 -21.96
N TYR A 280 -0.52 -19.29 -21.19
CA TYR A 280 -0.04 -17.98 -20.75
C TYR A 280 0.35 -17.10 -21.94
N MET A 281 1.09 -17.65 -22.92
CA MET A 281 1.58 -16.90 -24.07
C MET A 281 0.46 -16.49 -25.02
N GLU A 282 -0.50 -17.37 -25.31
CA GLU A 282 -1.71 -17.06 -26.08
C GLU A 282 -2.45 -15.86 -25.48
N GLU A 283 -2.56 -15.82 -24.16
CA GLU A 283 -3.24 -14.75 -23.43
C GLU A 283 -2.41 -13.46 -23.35
N ASP A 284 -1.08 -13.56 -23.22
CA ASP A 284 -0.18 -12.41 -23.22
C ASP A 284 -0.17 -11.72 -24.59
N GLU A 285 -0.16 -12.50 -25.68
CA GLU A 285 -0.18 -11.99 -27.05
C GLU A 285 -1.54 -11.38 -27.43
N SER A 286 -2.64 -12.07 -27.09
CA SER A 286 -4.00 -11.61 -27.43
C SER A 286 -4.45 -10.38 -26.62
N ASN A 287 -3.92 -10.18 -25.41
CA ASN A 287 -4.35 -9.10 -24.51
C ASN A 287 -3.39 -7.91 -24.41
N LYS A 288 -2.25 -7.92 -25.10
CA LYS A 288 -1.20 -6.88 -25.04
C LYS A 288 -1.72 -5.43 -25.16
N TYR A 289 -2.88 -5.23 -25.81
CA TYR A 289 -3.50 -3.93 -26.02
C TYR A 289 -4.94 -3.78 -25.47
N LYS A 290 -5.52 -4.81 -24.83
CA LYS A 290 -6.96 -4.83 -24.48
C LYS A 290 -7.25 -4.83 -22.98
N THR A 291 -6.68 -5.77 -22.24
CA THR A 291 -7.08 -6.04 -20.84
C THR A 291 -6.04 -5.52 -19.82
N GLY A 292 -4.77 -5.41 -20.24
CA GLY A 292 -3.65 -4.99 -19.39
C GLY A 292 -2.59 -6.07 -19.28
N ASN A 293 -1.65 -5.90 -18.35
CA ASN A 293 -0.50 -6.82 -18.21
C ASN A 293 -0.86 -8.00 -17.30
N ILE A 294 -0.42 -9.20 -17.67
CA ILE A 294 -0.55 -10.38 -16.81
C ILE A 294 0.40 -10.23 -15.61
N GLU A 295 -0.12 -10.37 -14.40
CA GLU A 295 0.65 -10.38 -13.14
C GLU A 295 0.88 -11.80 -12.60
N GLY A 296 0.09 -12.77 -13.06
CA GLY A 296 0.27 -14.18 -12.70
C GLY A 296 -0.83 -15.08 -13.25
N LEU A 297 -0.56 -16.37 -13.27
CA LEU A 297 -1.51 -17.43 -13.59
C LEU A 297 -1.59 -18.38 -12.38
N ILE A 298 -2.81 -18.79 -12.03
CA ILE A 298 -3.07 -19.74 -10.94
C ILE A 298 -3.86 -20.94 -11.47
N ILE A 299 -3.61 -22.10 -10.88
CA ILE A 299 -4.23 -23.37 -11.24
C ILE A 299 -4.76 -24.04 -9.96
N SER A 300 -6.02 -24.45 -9.96
CA SER A 300 -6.62 -25.22 -8.86
C SER A 300 -6.23 -26.70 -8.92
N ASP A 301 -6.50 -27.41 -7.83
CA ASP A 301 -6.49 -28.87 -7.75
C ASP A 301 -7.34 -29.57 -8.83
N GLU A 302 -8.49 -28.99 -9.17
CA GLU A 302 -9.40 -29.42 -10.24
C GLU A 302 -8.90 -29.03 -11.66
N GLY A 303 -7.74 -28.40 -11.78
CA GLY A 303 -7.16 -27.96 -13.05
C GLY A 303 -7.83 -26.72 -13.67
N ASP A 304 -8.62 -25.97 -12.90
CA ASP A 304 -9.16 -24.68 -13.33
C ASP A 304 -8.04 -23.64 -13.41
N ILE A 305 -7.94 -22.96 -14.55
CA ILE A 305 -6.88 -22.01 -14.82
C ILE A 305 -7.47 -20.60 -14.78
N ASN A 306 -6.93 -19.73 -13.94
CA ASN A 306 -7.34 -18.33 -13.83
C ASN A 306 -6.12 -17.41 -14.01
N ILE A 307 -6.25 -16.38 -14.84
CA ILE A 307 -5.20 -15.40 -15.13
C ILE A 307 -5.53 -14.07 -14.47
N ILE A 308 -4.53 -13.48 -13.81
CA ILE A 308 -4.62 -12.20 -13.12
C ILE A 308 -4.07 -11.09 -14.03
N TYR A 309 -4.93 -10.17 -14.47
CA TYR A 309 -4.54 -8.99 -15.24
C TYR A 309 -4.56 -7.74 -14.37
N ARG A 310 -3.48 -6.98 -14.42
CA ARG A 310 -3.50 -5.57 -13.98
C ARG A 310 -4.02 -4.70 -15.10
N THR A 311 -5.18 -4.10 -14.88
CA THR A 311 -5.83 -3.22 -15.86
C THR A 311 -5.38 -1.76 -15.68
N PRO A 312 -5.56 -0.91 -16.71
CA PRO A 312 -5.44 0.54 -16.56
C PRO A 312 -6.59 1.16 -15.75
N ILE A 313 -7.64 0.40 -15.43
CA ILE A 313 -8.81 0.88 -14.68
C ILE A 313 -8.38 1.11 -13.24
N ILE A 314 -8.75 2.27 -12.72
CA ILE A 314 -8.50 2.67 -11.34
C ILE A 314 -9.80 2.88 -10.60
N THR A 315 -9.71 2.78 -9.28
CA THR A 315 -10.74 3.16 -8.33
C THR A 315 -10.86 4.69 -8.28
N LEU A 316 -12.10 5.17 -8.23
CA LEU A 316 -12.45 6.58 -8.07
C LEU A 316 -13.24 6.73 -6.78
N GLN A 317 -13.05 7.83 -6.05
CA GLN A 317 -13.94 8.19 -4.94
C GLN A 317 -15.23 8.81 -5.51
N GLU A 318 -16.26 8.99 -4.68
CA GLU A 318 -17.44 9.80 -5.04
C GLU A 318 -17.07 11.28 -5.08
N ILE A 319 -16.26 11.65 -6.10
CA ILE A 319 -15.56 12.93 -6.17
C ILE A 319 -16.54 14.11 -6.15
N GLU A 320 -17.67 14.01 -6.85
CA GLU A 320 -18.68 15.08 -6.92
C GLU A 320 -19.34 15.29 -5.54
N GLU A 321 -19.73 14.21 -4.85
CA GLU A 321 -20.31 14.30 -3.49
C GLU A 321 -19.30 14.88 -2.50
N ILE A 322 -18.06 14.39 -2.56
CA ILE A 322 -16.96 14.88 -1.74
C ILE A 322 -16.72 16.37 -1.97
N ALA A 323 -16.67 16.80 -3.23
CA ALA A 323 -16.45 18.19 -3.60
C ALA A 323 -17.57 19.10 -3.07
N LEU A 324 -18.83 18.68 -3.22
CA LEU A 324 -20.00 19.41 -2.71
C LEU A 324 -19.96 19.56 -1.18
N GLU A 325 -19.63 18.49 -0.46
CA GLU A 325 -19.48 18.56 0.99
C GLU A 325 -18.37 19.54 1.36
N PHE A 326 -17.22 19.49 0.68
CA PHE A 326 -16.12 20.43 0.91
C PHE A 326 -16.51 21.90 0.65
N GLU A 327 -17.22 22.18 -0.44
CA GLU A 327 -17.74 23.51 -0.75
C GLU A 327 -18.65 24.00 0.40
N ARG A 328 -19.63 23.20 0.83
CA ARG A 328 -20.54 23.52 1.96
C ARG A 328 -19.81 23.78 3.28
N GLY A 329 -18.78 23.00 3.57
CA GLY A 329 -17.97 23.17 4.79
C GLY A 329 -17.08 24.42 4.76
N SER A 330 -16.74 24.91 3.56
CA SER A 330 -15.87 26.07 3.35
C SER A 330 -16.61 27.40 3.27
N GLU A 331 -17.89 27.39 2.86
CA GLU A 331 -18.72 28.58 2.82
C GLU A 331 -18.93 29.18 4.21
N ASP A 332 -18.66 30.49 4.36
CA ASP A 332 -18.94 31.23 5.59
C ASP A 332 -20.43 31.58 5.66
N THR A 333 -21.24 30.63 6.10
CA THR A 333 -22.68 30.78 6.25
C THR A 333 -23.06 31.37 7.60
N GLU A 334 -24.20 32.05 7.65
CA GLU A 334 -24.80 32.52 8.89
C GLU A 334 -25.49 31.38 9.68
N ILE A 335 -25.35 31.42 10.99
CA ILE A 335 -25.92 30.46 11.94
C ILE A 335 -26.82 31.21 12.91
N GLU A 336 -28.02 30.67 13.16
CA GLU A 336 -28.95 31.24 14.13
C GLU A 336 -28.39 31.16 15.56
N VAL A 337 -28.28 32.32 16.21
CA VAL A 337 -27.70 32.46 17.55
C VAL A 337 -28.50 31.66 18.58
N GLN A 338 -29.83 31.64 18.50
CA GLN A 338 -30.67 30.89 19.44
C GLN A 338 -30.40 29.38 19.38
N ASN A 339 -30.29 28.81 18.18
CA ASN A 339 -29.96 27.40 18.02
C ASN A 339 -28.55 27.10 18.55
N LEU A 340 -27.59 27.99 18.29
CA LEU A 340 -26.22 27.85 18.78
C LEU A 340 -26.17 27.85 20.32
N ILE A 341 -26.85 28.78 20.98
CA ILE A 341 -26.95 28.85 22.45
C ILE A 341 -27.55 27.56 23.03
N ARG A 342 -28.61 27.04 22.40
CA ARG A 342 -29.23 25.77 22.79
C ARG A 342 -28.23 24.61 22.69
N MET A 343 -27.47 24.53 21.60
CA MET A 343 -26.45 23.50 21.39
C MET A 343 -25.29 23.61 22.38
N PHE A 344 -24.80 24.82 22.67
CA PHE A 344 -23.79 25.04 23.70
C PHE A 344 -24.29 24.60 25.08
N SER A 345 -25.51 24.97 25.45
CA SER A 345 -26.11 24.59 26.74
C SER A 345 -26.16 23.06 26.90
N ASN A 346 -26.62 22.35 25.86
CA ASN A 346 -26.65 20.89 25.84
C ASN A 346 -25.24 20.27 25.91
N PHE A 347 -24.29 20.81 25.16
CA PHE A 347 -22.93 20.29 25.11
C PHE A 347 -22.17 20.52 26.43
N ILE A 348 -22.38 21.67 27.08
CA ILE A 348 -21.81 22.01 28.40
C ILE A 348 -22.26 20.99 29.46
N MET A 349 -23.55 20.61 29.47
CA MET A 349 -24.08 19.61 30.39
C MET A 349 -23.43 18.23 30.23
N GLN A 350 -22.90 17.90 29.05
CA GLN A 350 -22.24 16.64 28.77
C GLN A 350 -20.73 16.63 29.13
N GLN A 351 -20.14 17.79 29.43
CA GLN A 351 -18.73 17.86 29.77
C GLN A 351 -18.49 17.42 31.22
N LYS A 352 -17.46 16.59 31.43
CA LYS A 352 -17.04 16.15 32.76
C LYS A 352 -16.06 17.12 33.43
N THR A 353 -15.34 17.90 32.63
CA THR A 353 -14.27 18.79 33.10
C THR A 353 -14.81 20.19 33.34
N ASP A 354 -14.65 20.74 34.55
CA ASP A 354 -15.18 22.06 34.89
C ASP A 354 -14.47 23.20 34.14
N GLU A 355 -13.16 23.10 33.90
CA GLU A 355 -12.44 24.04 33.03
C GLU A 355 -13.02 24.12 31.61
N TYR A 356 -13.42 22.98 31.02
CA TYR A 356 -14.07 23.00 29.70
C TYR A 356 -15.45 23.65 29.76
N LYS A 357 -16.20 23.45 30.85
CA LYS A 357 -17.50 24.09 31.03
C LYS A 357 -17.35 25.60 31.12
N GLU A 358 -16.38 26.12 31.87
CA GLU A 358 -16.14 27.55 31.98
C GLU A 358 -15.77 28.17 30.63
N VAL A 359 -14.82 27.59 29.89
CA VAL A 359 -14.46 28.08 28.54
C VAL A 359 -15.66 28.08 27.59
N LEU A 360 -16.48 27.02 27.62
CA LEU A 360 -17.68 26.95 26.79
C LEU A 360 -18.76 27.96 27.22
N LYS A 361 -18.88 28.26 28.52
CA LYS A 361 -19.79 29.30 29.03
C LYS A 361 -19.33 30.68 28.59
N ASP A 362 -18.03 30.96 28.61
CA ASP A 362 -17.48 32.24 28.15
C ASP A 362 -17.75 32.44 26.64
N ILE A 363 -17.49 31.40 25.83
CA ILE A 363 -17.84 31.41 24.40
C ILE A 363 -19.34 31.62 24.21
N CYS A 364 -20.19 30.91 24.98
CA CYS A 364 -21.64 31.07 24.92
C CYS A 364 -22.11 32.45 25.39
N GLY A 365 -21.38 33.09 26.31
CA GLY A 365 -21.59 34.46 26.76
C GLY A 365 -21.38 35.44 25.62
N ASP A 366 -20.22 35.38 24.98
CA ASP A 366 -19.91 36.22 23.81
C ASP A 366 -20.92 35.98 22.66
N ILE A 367 -21.36 34.74 22.42
CA ILE A 367 -22.38 34.41 21.41
C ILE A 367 -23.70 35.16 21.66
N LYS A 368 -24.10 35.35 22.93
CA LYS A 368 -25.36 36.03 23.28
C LYS A 368 -25.35 37.52 22.95
N GLU A 369 -24.18 38.12 22.80
CA GLU A 369 -24.03 39.53 22.43
C GLU A 369 -24.24 39.77 20.93
N PHE A 370 -24.23 38.72 20.11
CA PHE A 370 -24.55 38.81 18.69
C PHE A 370 -26.06 38.96 18.48
N GLY A 371 -26.44 39.51 17.31
CA GLY A 371 -27.84 39.69 16.92
C GLY A 371 -28.57 38.37 16.62
N LYS A 372 -29.33 38.32 15.52
CA LYS A 372 -30.05 37.09 15.14
C LYS A 372 -29.12 35.96 14.67
N THR A 373 -28.02 36.33 14.02
CA THR A 373 -27.11 35.39 13.36
C THR A 373 -25.65 35.70 13.65
N ILE A 374 -24.81 34.67 13.54
CA ILE A 374 -23.34 34.74 13.63
C ILE A 374 -22.74 33.93 12.48
N THR A 375 -21.66 34.42 11.87
CA THR A 375 -20.97 33.67 10.80
C THR A 375 -20.05 32.60 11.40
N LYS A 376 -19.76 31.54 10.63
CA LYS A 376 -18.81 30.48 11.03
C LYS A 376 -17.44 31.06 11.36
N ALA A 377 -16.95 32.03 10.58
CA ALA A 377 -15.67 32.70 10.81
C ALA A 377 -15.64 33.41 12.17
N ARG A 378 -16.72 34.12 12.54
CA ARG A 378 -16.83 34.79 13.84
C ARG A 378 -16.87 33.78 15.00
N LEU A 379 -17.65 32.71 14.85
CA LEU A 379 -17.70 31.63 15.84
C LEU A 379 -16.31 30.98 16.04
N ASN A 380 -15.58 30.72 14.96
CA ASN A 380 -14.21 30.21 15.02
C ASN A 380 -13.28 31.17 15.76
N GLY A 381 -13.40 32.48 15.51
CA GLY A 381 -12.65 33.51 16.24
C GLY A 381 -12.92 33.51 17.75
N LEU A 382 -14.16 33.24 18.19
CA LEU A 382 -14.49 33.09 19.60
C LEU A 382 -13.82 31.86 20.24
N PHE A 383 -13.87 30.71 19.55
CA PHE A 383 -13.15 29.52 20.01
C PHE A 383 -11.65 29.80 20.14
N GLU A 384 -11.03 30.45 19.15
CA GLU A 384 -9.61 30.79 19.20
C GLU A 384 -9.27 31.73 20.36
N LYS A 385 -10.04 32.82 20.52
CA LYS A 385 -9.90 33.80 21.61
C LYS A 385 -9.90 33.11 22.98
N HIS A 386 -10.95 32.33 23.27
CA HIS A 386 -11.15 31.74 24.59
C HIS A 386 -10.25 30.54 24.87
N LEU A 387 -9.99 29.69 23.86
CA LEU A 387 -9.05 28.58 24.03
C LEU A 387 -7.62 29.09 24.25
N ILE A 388 -7.20 30.18 23.61
CA ILE A 388 -5.88 30.80 23.86
C ILE A 388 -5.78 31.33 25.29
N ALA A 389 -6.83 31.98 25.78
CA ALA A 389 -6.85 32.58 27.11
C ALA A 389 -6.87 31.54 28.25
N SER A 390 -7.47 30.37 28.01
CA SER A 390 -7.77 29.37 29.05
C SER A 390 -6.61 28.56 29.65
N GLU A 391 -5.35 28.83 29.31
CA GLU A 391 -4.16 28.01 29.67
C GLU A 391 -4.21 26.51 29.29
N LEU A 392 -5.32 25.99 28.74
CA LEU A 392 -5.49 24.65 28.12
C LEU A 392 -4.55 24.39 26.92
N VAL A 393 -3.58 25.28 26.70
CA VAL A 393 -2.68 25.38 25.56
C VAL A 393 -1.28 24.81 25.87
N LYS A 394 -0.96 24.42 27.11
CA LYS A 394 0.41 23.99 27.47
C LYS A 394 0.51 22.72 28.31
N ASP A 395 0.96 21.63 27.67
CA ASP A 395 1.73 20.53 28.29
C ASP A 395 2.66 19.90 27.24
N LYS A 396 3.88 19.56 27.69
CA LYS A 396 4.94 18.71 27.10
C LYS A 396 4.47 17.34 26.55
N ASN A 397 3.20 16.96 26.71
CA ASN A 397 2.59 15.74 26.15
C ASN A 397 1.58 15.95 24.99
N GLY A 398 1.41 17.18 24.48
CA GLY A 398 0.91 17.38 23.11
C GLY A 398 -0.57 17.09 22.82
N ILE A 399 -1.51 17.62 23.60
CA ILE A 399 -2.93 17.69 23.20
C ILE A 399 -3.38 19.16 23.10
N ASN A 400 -3.91 19.49 21.92
CA ASN A 400 -3.91 20.79 21.25
C ASN A 400 -5.28 21.49 21.33
N LYS A 401 -5.33 22.82 21.13
CA LYS A 401 -6.54 23.69 20.97
C LYS A 401 -7.68 23.03 20.18
N SER A 402 -7.34 22.13 19.27
CA SER A 402 -8.27 21.41 18.39
C SER A 402 -9.27 20.48 19.07
N SER A 403 -9.04 19.93 20.28
CA SER A 403 -9.88 18.81 20.75
C SER A 403 -11.28 19.23 21.24
N LEU A 404 -11.40 20.34 21.98
CA LEU A 404 -12.68 20.81 22.51
C LEU A 404 -13.58 21.38 21.40
N LYS A 405 -13.01 22.26 20.55
CA LYS A 405 -13.67 22.76 19.33
C LYS A 405 -14.16 21.61 18.44
N ARG A 406 -13.29 20.63 18.15
CA ARG A 406 -13.65 19.46 17.33
C ARG A 406 -14.77 18.63 17.93
N LYS A 407 -14.76 18.43 19.26
CA LYS A 407 -15.85 17.72 19.95
C LYS A 407 -17.17 18.49 19.86
N PHE A 408 -17.13 19.81 20.06
CA PHE A 408 -18.33 20.64 19.92
C PHE A 408 -18.87 20.61 18.50
N ASN A 409 -18.02 20.80 17.49
CA ASN A 409 -18.48 20.78 16.11
C ASN A 409 -19.04 19.41 15.70
N THR A 410 -18.42 18.31 16.16
CA THR A 410 -18.95 16.95 15.97
C THR A 410 -20.33 16.82 16.59
N PHE A 411 -20.49 17.27 17.84
CA PHE A 411 -21.78 17.29 18.52
C PHE A 411 -22.82 18.13 17.78
N TYR A 412 -22.44 19.32 17.31
CA TYR A 412 -23.33 20.22 16.58
C TYR A 412 -23.82 19.56 15.29
N ARG A 413 -22.91 18.98 14.49
CA ARG A 413 -23.26 18.26 13.25
C ARG A 413 -24.21 17.11 13.54
N ASP A 414 -23.88 16.26 14.50
CA ASP A 414 -24.66 15.05 14.81
C ASP A 414 -26.08 15.39 15.31
N ASN A 415 -26.33 16.61 15.80
CA ASN A 415 -27.64 17.07 16.29
C ASN A 415 -28.37 18.08 15.39
N SER A 416 -27.70 18.65 14.38
CA SER A 416 -28.27 19.68 13.49
C SER A 416 -28.14 19.37 12.01
N PHE A 417 -27.38 18.34 11.64
CA PHE A 417 -27.00 18.01 10.26
C PHE A 417 -26.34 19.18 9.51
N THR A 418 -25.78 20.16 10.25
CA THR A 418 -25.11 21.33 9.68
C THR A 418 -23.62 21.33 10.06
N TYR A 419 -22.77 21.73 9.12
CA TYR A 419 -21.33 21.88 9.34
C TYR A 419 -20.98 23.27 9.88
N LEU A 420 -20.11 23.34 10.89
CA LEU A 420 -19.55 24.58 11.42
C LEU A 420 -18.20 24.93 10.77
N GLY A 421 -17.57 23.96 10.11
CA GLY A 421 -16.43 24.19 9.22
C GLY A 421 -15.91 22.92 8.57
N ILE A 422 -14.93 23.09 7.69
CA ILE A 422 -14.31 21.99 6.94
C ILE A 422 -13.69 20.89 7.82
N GLU A 423 -13.23 21.24 9.02
CA GLU A 423 -12.71 20.28 10.02
C GLU A 423 -13.73 19.19 10.39
N ASP A 424 -15.03 19.47 10.20
CA ASP A 424 -16.14 18.59 10.57
C ASP A 424 -16.39 17.50 9.53
N ILE A 425 -16.10 17.82 8.25
CA ILE A 425 -16.13 16.88 7.11
C ILE A 425 -14.94 15.92 7.21
N LEU A 426 -13.81 16.42 7.72
CA LEU A 426 -12.58 15.65 7.91
C LEU A 426 -12.60 14.76 9.16
N HIS A 427 -13.77 14.53 9.74
CA HIS A 427 -13.89 13.64 10.87
C HIS A 427 -13.50 12.20 10.44
N PRO A 428 -12.69 11.46 11.23
CA PRO A 428 -12.25 10.10 10.88
C PRO A 428 -13.38 9.11 10.52
N ARG A 429 -14.61 9.35 10.99
CA ARG A 429 -15.79 8.55 10.59
C ARG A 429 -16.25 8.80 9.16
N ILE A 430 -16.34 10.07 8.71
CA ILE A 430 -16.73 10.44 7.34
C ILE A 430 -15.64 10.00 6.35
N ILE A 431 -14.37 10.21 6.71
CA ILE A 431 -13.20 9.74 5.95
C ILE A 431 -13.24 8.21 5.76
N LYS A 432 -13.64 7.45 6.80
CA LYS A 432 -13.70 5.98 6.75
C LYS A 432 -14.92 5.44 6.00
N GLN A 433 -16.10 6.04 6.20
CA GLN A 433 -17.35 5.45 5.73
C GLN A 433 -17.67 5.78 4.27
N GLU A 434 -17.32 6.97 3.76
CA GLU A 434 -17.80 7.39 2.43
C GLU A 434 -16.66 7.79 1.49
N ILE A 435 -15.70 8.58 1.98
CA ILE A 435 -14.66 9.17 1.12
C ILE A 435 -13.67 8.12 0.58
N ASN A 436 -13.44 7.03 1.31
CA ASN A 436 -12.33 6.11 1.01
C ASN A 436 -12.77 4.67 0.69
N LYS A 437 -14.06 4.38 0.48
CA LYS A 437 -14.51 3.01 0.10
C LYS A 437 -13.68 2.44 -1.06
N SER A 438 -13.35 3.29 -2.03
CA SER A 438 -12.56 2.95 -3.21
C SER A 438 -11.06 2.69 -2.94
N LYS A 439 -10.63 2.79 -1.68
CA LYS A 439 -9.25 2.67 -1.22
C LYS A 439 -9.11 1.73 -0.03
N ILE A 440 -10.18 1.06 0.38
CA ILE A 440 -10.25 0.28 1.62
C ILE A 440 -10.26 -1.23 1.35
N GLY A 441 -9.42 -1.94 2.10
CA GLY A 441 -9.46 -3.40 2.20
C GLY A 441 -9.22 -4.12 0.87
N ILE A 442 -9.67 -5.37 0.79
CA ILE A 442 -9.77 -6.10 -0.46
C ILE A 442 -11.24 -6.10 -0.87
N GLN A 443 -11.53 -5.60 -2.07
CA GLN A 443 -12.85 -5.65 -2.66
C GLN A 443 -12.84 -6.66 -3.80
N TYR A 444 -13.85 -7.53 -3.86
CA TYR A 444 -13.98 -8.59 -4.85
C TYR A 444 -15.41 -8.68 -5.39
N HIS A 445 -15.53 -9.01 -6.69
CA HIS A 445 -16.79 -9.26 -7.35
C HIS A 445 -16.63 -10.23 -8.52
N GLU A 446 -17.52 -11.22 -8.60
CA GLU A 446 -17.62 -12.11 -9.76
C GLU A 446 -18.76 -11.65 -10.69
N ASP A 447 -18.41 -11.25 -11.92
CA ASP A 447 -19.37 -10.91 -12.96
C ASP A 447 -19.73 -12.16 -13.75
N LYS A 448 -20.81 -12.83 -13.32
CA LYS A 448 -21.32 -14.06 -13.94
C LYS A 448 -21.72 -13.88 -15.41
N LYS A 449 -22.04 -12.66 -15.86
CA LYS A 449 -22.42 -12.42 -17.27
C LYS A 449 -21.20 -12.35 -18.17
N LYS A 450 -20.12 -11.76 -17.68
CA LYS A 450 -18.85 -11.67 -18.41
C LYS A 450 -17.94 -12.87 -18.20
N GLU A 451 -18.26 -13.71 -17.23
CA GLU A 451 -17.42 -14.85 -16.83
C GLU A 451 -16.02 -14.38 -16.42
N GLU A 452 -15.97 -13.27 -15.68
CA GLU A 452 -14.75 -12.67 -15.16
C GLU A 452 -14.98 -12.26 -13.70
N ALA A 453 -13.91 -12.06 -12.94
CA ALA A 453 -14.00 -11.39 -11.64
C ALA A 453 -13.13 -10.13 -11.60
N TYR A 454 -13.54 -9.18 -10.76
CA TYR A 454 -12.88 -7.90 -10.54
C TYR A 454 -12.44 -7.82 -9.09
N TYR A 455 -11.26 -7.28 -8.85
CA TYR A 455 -10.82 -7.01 -7.49
C TYR A 455 -9.87 -5.83 -7.39
N PHE A 456 -9.78 -5.24 -6.21
CA PHE A 456 -8.70 -4.32 -5.86
C PHE A 456 -8.29 -4.51 -4.40
N ALA A 457 -7.06 -4.12 -4.07
CA ALA A 457 -6.50 -4.20 -2.72
C ALA A 457 -5.95 -2.82 -2.32
N GLY A 458 -6.63 -2.19 -1.38
CA GLY A 458 -6.36 -0.86 -0.85
C GLY A 458 -5.51 -0.86 0.42
N GLU A 459 -5.90 -0.01 1.37
CA GLU A 459 -5.31 0.14 2.70
C GLU A 459 -6.36 -0.25 3.75
N TYR A 460 -5.93 -0.72 4.93
CA TYR A 460 -6.91 -0.98 6.00
C TYR A 460 -7.49 0.32 6.54
N SER A 461 -8.75 0.27 7.00
CA SER A 461 -9.50 1.46 7.39
C SER A 461 -8.90 2.27 8.53
N ASP A 462 -8.06 1.68 9.39
CA ASP A 462 -7.36 2.37 10.48
C ASP A 462 -6.12 3.16 10.05
N LYS A 463 -5.68 3.00 8.79
CA LYS A 463 -4.49 3.67 8.23
C LYS A 463 -4.81 4.67 7.13
N ILE A 464 -6.09 4.92 6.87
CA ILE A 464 -6.53 5.88 5.84
C ILE A 464 -5.96 7.26 6.16
N LYS A 465 -5.34 7.85 5.15
CA LYS A 465 -4.72 9.17 5.21
C LYS A 465 -5.64 10.23 4.64
N SER A 466 -5.41 11.46 5.07
CA SER A 466 -6.04 12.64 4.47
C SER A 466 -5.48 13.04 3.10
N SER A 467 -4.52 12.29 2.59
CA SER A 467 -4.00 12.44 1.23
C SER A 467 -3.36 11.15 0.75
N PHE A 468 -3.44 10.91 -0.55
CA PHE A 468 -2.74 9.80 -1.19
C PHE A 468 -2.29 10.16 -2.61
N SER A 469 -1.11 9.67 -2.96
CA SER A 469 -0.45 10.00 -4.23
C SER A 469 -1.00 9.24 -5.44
N THR A 470 -1.69 8.11 -5.21
CA THR A 470 -2.09 7.17 -6.26
C THR A 470 -3.43 6.51 -5.94
N ALA A 471 -4.25 6.33 -6.97
CA ALA A 471 -5.44 5.49 -6.92
C ALA A 471 -5.08 4.00 -6.88
N THR A 472 -6.05 3.16 -6.53
CA THR A 472 -5.89 1.71 -6.54
C THR A 472 -6.28 1.16 -7.91
N HIS A 473 -5.44 0.32 -8.50
CA HIS A 473 -5.78 -0.38 -9.75
C HIS A 473 -6.77 -1.51 -9.51
N ILE A 474 -7.76 -1.61 -10.39
CA ILE A 474 -8.66 -2.76 -10.48
C ILE A 474 -7.97 -3.83 -11.33
N ARG A 475 -8.05 -5.07 -10.86
CA ARG A 475 -7.57 -6.27 -11.55
C ARG A 475 -8.74 -7.07 -12.06
N ILE A 476 -8.49 -7.80 -13.14
CA ILE A 476 -9.42 -8.75 -13.71
C ILE A 476 -8.85 -10.15 -13.55
N ILE A 477 -9.70 -11.07 -13.11
CA ILE A 477 -9.48 -12.50 -13.15
C ILE A 477 -10.26 -13.05 -14.34
N LYS A 478 -9.56 -13.70 -15.28
CA LYS A 478 -10.23 -14.43 -16.36
C LYS A 478 -9.97 -15.92 -16.24
N PRO A 479 -11.01 -16.77 -16.25
CA PRO A 479 -10.84 -18.19 -16.43
C PRO A 479 -10.46 -18.48 -17.89
N VAL A 480 -9.50 -19.38 -18.12
CA VAL A 480 -9.19 -19.91 -19.45
C VAL A 480 -9.49 -21.39 -19.50
N ARG A 481 -9.76 -21.97 -20.67
CA ARG A 481 -10.10 -23.41 -20.78
C ARG A 481 -9.06 -24.27 -20.09
N LYS A 482 -9.51 -25.30 -19.38
CA LYS A 482 -8.67 -26.35 -18.80
C LYS A 482 -7.87 -27.06 -19.89
N LEU A 483 -6.85 -27.81 -19.49
CA LEU A 483 -6.03 -28.58 -20.43
C LEU A 483 -6.83 -29.67 -21.17
N ASN A 484 -7.81 -30.27 -20.50
CA ASN A 484 -8.74 -31.24 -21.12
C ASN A 484 -9.81 -30.59 -22.02
N GLY A 485 -9.76 -29.26 -22.24
CA GLY A 485 -10.71 -28.51 -23.08
C GLY A 485 -11.95 -28.00 -22.36
N ASP A 486 -12.20 -28.45 -21.12
CA ASP A 486 -13.35 -28.03 -20.32
C ASP A 486 -13.28 -26.56 -19.94
N LYS A 487 -14.44 -26.00 -19.60
CA LYS A 487 -14.53 -24.64 -19.09
C LYS A 487 -13.96 -24.56 -17.67
N SER A 488 -13.09 -23.59 -17.42
CA SER A 488 -12.62 -23.30 -16.06
C SER A 488 -13.64 -22.48 -15.28
N LYS A 489 -13.74 -22.77 -13.99
CA LYS A 489 -14.45 -21.99 -12.98
C LYS A 489 -13.57 -20.83 -12.51
N ILE A 490 -14.20 -19.77 -12.01
CA ILE A 490 -13.51 -18.71 -11.27
C ILE A 490 -13.44 -19.15 -9.81
N LEU A 491 -12.23 -19.37 -9.31
CA LEU A 491 -12.00 -19.85 -7.94
C LEU A 491 -11.13 -18.90 -7.12
N PHE A 492 -10.89 -17.69 -7.62
CA PHE A 492 -10.01 -16.70 -7.00
C PHE A 492 -10.47 -16.25 -5.61
N ASN A 493 -11.77 -16.27 -5.33
CA ASN A 493 -12.32 -15.96 -4.01
C ASN A 493 -11.70 -16.85 -2.90
N LYS A 494 -11.39 -18.12 -3.20
CA LYS A 494 -10.71 -19.04 -2.27
C LYS A 494 -9.30 -18.57 -1.87
N LEU A 495 -8.65 -17.74 -2.70
CA LEU A 495 -7.30 -17.22 -2.48
C LEU A 495 -7.28 -15.83 -1.82
N LEU A 496 -8.42 -15.18 -1.59
CA LEU A 496 -8.46 -13.87 -0.90
C LEU A 496 -7.79 -13.90 0.48
N PRO A 497 -7.84 -14.97 1.29
CA PRO A 497 -7.09 -15.07 2.54
C PRO A 497 -5.57 -14.95 2.36
N THR A 498 -5.04 -15.35 1.20
CA THR A 498 -3.61 -15.22 0.86
C THR A 498 -3.23 -13.79 0.45
N MET A 499 -4.19 -12.87 0.44
CA MET A 499 -3.96 -11.45 0.20
C MET A 499 -4.13 -10.59 1.46
N ASP A 500 -4.95 -11.06 2.39
CA ASP A 500 -5.18 -10.42 3.69
C ASP A 500 -4.13 -10.84 4.72
N VAL A 501 -2.86 -10.54 4.44
CA VAL A 501 -1.74 -10.91 5.30
C VAL A 501 -0.88 -9.70 5.67
N ASP A 502 -0.62 -9.51 6.96
CA ASP A 502 0.06 -8.32 7.47
C ASP A 502 1.59 -8.42 7.44
N PHE A 503 2.15 -9.64 7.35
CA PHE A 503 3.58 -9.90 7.31
C PHE A 503 4.23 -9.46 5.99
N VAL A 504 3.53 -9.57 4.86
CA VAL A 504 4.11 -9.31 3.53
C VAL A 504 4.28 -7.83 3.26
N LYS A 505 3.25 -7.05 3.60
CA LYS A 505 3.15 -5.62 3.39
C LYS A 505 2.58 -5.02 4.67
N LYS A 506 3.47 -4.43 5.47
CA LYS A 506 3.18 -4.03 6.86
C LYS A 506 1.82 -3.35 7.04
N GLY A 507 0.88 -4.14 7.55
CA GLY A 507 -0.53 -3.82 7.76
C GLY A 507 -1.16 -3.06 6.60
N ASN A 508 -1.04 -3.59 5.39
CA ASN A 508 -1.92 -3.33 4.26
C ASN A 508 -2.04 -4.64 3.47
N PRO A 509 -3.19 -4.94 2.85
CA PRO A 509 -3.34 -6.13 2.03
C PRO A 509 -2.31 -6.19 0.89
N THR A 510 -1.90 -7.41 0.53
CA THR A 510 -1.13 -7.63 -0.70
C THR A 510 -2.04 -7.53 -1.91
N VAL A 511 -1.44 -7.15 -3.03
CA VAL A 511 -2.19 -6.80 -4.24
C VAL A 511 -2.39 -8.01 -5.17
N ILE A 512 -1.59 -9.05 -4.94
CA ILE A 512 -1.68 -10.38 -5.54
C ILE A 512 -1.49 -11.39 -4.40
N PRO A 513 -1.95 -12.64 -4.55
CA PRO A 513 -1.67 -13.72 -3.60
C PRO A 513 -0.20 -13.75 -3.18
N PHE A 514 0.09 -13.76 -1.87
CA PHE A 514 1.47 -13.78 -1.38
C PHE A 514 2.31 -14.98 -1.85
N PRO A 515 1.77 -16.14 -2.26
CA PRO A 515 2.57 -17.22 -2.85
C PRO A 515 3.43 -16.76 -4.04
N PHE A 516 2.98 -15.78 -4.82
CA PHE A 516 3.84 -15.17 -5.85
C PHE A 516 5.11 -14.50 -5.29
N LYS A 517 5.09 -14.03 -4.03
CA LYS A 517 6.29 -13.52 -3.35
C LYS A 517 7.26 -14.64 -3.03
N TYR A 518 6.77 -15.80 -2.58
CA TYR A 518 7.60 -16.99 -2.35
C TYR A 518 8.25 -17.46 -3.65
N LEU A 519 7.45 -17.58 -4.73
CA LEU A 519 7.95 -17.94 -6.05
C LEU A 519 9.04 -16.98 -6.54
N ARG A 520 8.80 -15.66 -6.47
CA ARG A 520 9.81 -14.66 -6.84
C ARG A 520 11.08 -14.75 -5.99
N GLU A 521 10.95 -14.99 -4.69
CA GLU A 521 12.12 -15.11 -3.82
C GLU A 521 12.90 -16.40 -4.10
N TRP A 522 12.22 -17.50 -4.36
CA TRP A 522 12.82 -18.75 -4.81
C TRP A 522 13.58 -18.56 -6.14
N ILE A 523 12.98 -17.86 -7.12
CA ILE A 523 13.66 -17.52 -8.38
C ILE A 523 14.95 -16.74 -8.08
N LYS A 524 14.91 -15.68 -7.28
CA LYS A 524 16.14 -14.94 -6.93
C LYS A 524 17.21 -15.81 -6.28
N MET A 525 16.82 -16.77 -5.43
CA MET A 525 17.74 -17.67 -4.75
C MET A 525 18.39 -18.69 -5.70
N ASN A 526 17.73 -19.06 -6.80
CA ASN A 526 18.18 -20.08 -7.74
C ASN A 526 18.64 -19.52 -9.11
N SER A 527 18.36 -18.24 -9.41
CA SER A 527 18.79 -17.53 -10.64
C SER A 527 20.15 -16.84 -10.51
N LEU A 528 20.77 -16.88 -9.31
CA LEU A 528 22.12 -16.37 -9.03
C LEU A 528 23.25 -17.36 -9.40
N ASP A 529 22.92 -18.44 -10.12
CA ASP A 529 23.89 -19.39 -10.70
C ASP A 529 24.13 -19.16 -12.20
#